data_AF-G0JNP1-F1
#
_entry.id   AF-G0JNP1-F1
#
_cell.length_a   1.000
_cell.length_b   1.000
_cell.length_c   1.000
_cell.angle_alpha   90.00
_cell.angle_beta   90.00
_cell.angle_gamma   90.00
#
_symmetry.space_group_name_H-M   'P 1'
#
loop_
_entity.id
_entity.type
_entity.pdbx_description
1 polymer ?
#
loop_
_entity_poly.entity_id
_entity_poly.type
_entity_poly.pdbx_seq_one_letter_code
_entity_poly.pdbx_strand_id
1 'polypeptide(L)' 'MDSTANLLAALRRVRSFPSYASFMAGHERQRIKRELQKRLLRLRRQRQSHNLTHFVAKKQQAATGLLHAIFH' A
#
# COMPACT_ATOMS: atom_id res chain seq x y z
N MET A 1 4.88 -5.25 -17.17
CA MET A 1 4.57 -6.53 -16.51
C MET A 1 3.38 -6.29 -15.61
N ASP A 2 2.22 -6.67 -16.11
CA ASP A 2 0.94 -6.06 -15.80
C ASP A 2 0.41 -6.50 -14.43
N SER A 3 0.69 -5.70 -13.40
CA SER A 3 0.21 -5.92 -12.02
C SER A 3 -1.30 -6.18 -11.96
N THR A 4 -2.07 -5.55 -12.85
CA THR A 4 -3.53 -5.77 -12.96
C THR A 4 -3.86 -7.16 -13.50
N ALA A 5 -3.14 -7.65 -14.52
CA ALA A 5 -3.33 -8.99 -15.06
C ALA A 5 -2.96 -10.08 -14.03
N ASN A 6 -1.86 -9.87 -13.31
CA ASN A 6 -1.44 -10.76 -12.23
C ASN A 6 -2.45 -10.77 -11.07
N LEU A 7 -3.01 -9.62 -10.71
CA LEU A 7 -4.07 -9.53 -9.70
C LEU A 7 -5.34 -10.27 -10.14
N LEU A 8 -5.80 -10.05 -11.37
CA LEU A 8 -6.99 -10.71 -11.90
C LEU A 8 -6.79 -12.23 -12.03
N ALA A 9 -5.59 -12.67 -12.40
CA ALA A 9 -5.23 -14.08 -12.44
C ALA A 9 -5.23 -14.71 -11.04
N ALA A 10 -4.68 -14.03 -10.03
CA ALA A 10 -4.70 -14.48 -8.64
C ALA A 10 -6.13 -14.59 -8.10
N LEU A 11 -6.99 -13.61 -8.38
CA LEU A 11 -8.39 -13.63 -7.97
C LEU A 11 -9.18 -14.77 -8.65
N ARG A 12 -8.93 -15.05 -9.93
CA ARG A 12 -9.54 -16.19 -10.63
C ARG A 12 -9.18 -17.54 -9.98
N ARG A 13 -7.91 -17.74 -9.62
CA ARG A 13 -7.43 -18.97 -8.95
C ARG A 13 -8.10 -19.20 -7.60
N VAL A 14 -8.36 -18.13 -6.85
CA VAL A 14 -9.08 -18.20 -5.58
C VAL A 14 -10.55 -18.60 -5.79
N ARG A 15 -11.20 -18.08 -6.84
CA ARG A 15 -12.61 -18.41 -7.15
C ARG A 15 -12.82 -19.84 -7.61
N SER A 16 -11.85 -20.41 -8.34
CA SER A 16 -11.94 -21.77 -8.88
C SER A 16 -11.49 -22.87 -7.92
N PHE A 17 -11.13 -22.53 -6.67
CA PHE A 17 -10.66 -23.54 -5.72
C PHE A 17 -11.85 -24.35 -5.18
N PRO A 18 -11.88 -25.69 -5.36
CA PRO A 18 -13.06 -26.50 -5.05
C PRO A 18 -13.45 -26.51 -3.57
N SER A 19 -12.55 -26.12 -2.65
CA SER A 19 -12.90 -25.94 -1.23
C SER A 19 -13.60 -24.62 -0.91
N TYR A 20 -13.69 -23.67 -1.85
CA TYR A 20 -14.22 -22.32 -1.62
C TYR A 20 -15.70 -22.32 -1.18
N ALA A 21 -16.46 -23.39 -1.38
CA ALA A 21 -17.84 -23.49 -0.89
C ALA A 21 -17.97 -24.12 0.53
N SER A 22 -16.88 -24.65 1.10
CA SER A 22 -16.91 -25.30 2.42
C SER A 22 -17.02 -24.31 3.59
N PHE A 23 -17.53 -24.76 4.74
CA PHE A 23 -17.57 -23.97 5.99
C PHE A 23 -16.17 -23.48 6.40
N MET A 24 -15.14 -24.32 6.22
CA MET A 24 -13.74 -23.95 6.45
C MET A 24 -13.24 -22.86 5.48
N ALA A 25 -13.74 -22.83 4.24
CA ALA A 25 -13.49 -21.71 3.34
C ALA A 25 -14.19 -20.41 3.76
N GLY A 26 -15.28 -20.48 4.53
CA GLY A 26 -15.88 -19.29 5.16
C GLY A 26 -14.94 -18.62 6.17
N HIS A 27 -14.36 -19.42 7.06
CA HIS A 27 -13.39 -18.92 8.05
C HIS A 27 -12.12 -18.40 7.37
N GLU A 28 -11.57 -19.16 6.41
CA GLU A 28 -10.37 -18.77 5.69
C GLU A 28 -10.60 -17.50 4.84
N ARG A 29 -11.79 -17.32 4.25
CA ARG A 29 -12.17 -16.05 3.60
C ARG A 29 -12.14 -14.87 4.56
N GLN A 30 -12.67 -15.02 5.77
CA GLN A 30 -12.64 -13.96 6.77
C GLN A 30 -11.20 -13.63 7.19
N ARG A 31 -10.37 -14.65 7.36
CA ARG A 31 -8.94 -14.49 7.66
C ARG A 31 -8.22 -13.72 6.55
N ILE A 32 -8.35 -14.15 5.30
CA ILE A 32 -7.75 -13.50 4.13
C ILE A 32 -8.24 -12.06 4.00
N LYS A 33 -9.55 -11.80 4.17
CA LYS A 33 -10.13 -10.45 4.14
C LYS A 33 -9.48 -9.54 5.19
N ARG A 34 -9.38 -9.99 6.45
CA ARG A 34 -8.76 -9.22 7.54
C ARG A 34 -7.28 -8.95 7.25
N GLU A 35 -6.57 -9.95 6.74
CA GLU A 35 -5.15 -9.82 6.40
C GLU A 35 -4.93 -8.78 5.29
N LEU A 36 -5.74 -8.83 4.22
CA LEU A 36 -5.70 -7.86 3.14
C LEU A 36 -6.06 -6.45 3.61
N GLN A 37 -7.08 -6.29 4.46
CA GLN A 37 -7.42 -5.00 5.07
C GLN A 37 -6.25 -4.43 5.87
N LYS A 38 -5.56 -5.26 6.67
CA LYS A 38 -4.38 -4.85 7.44
C LYS A 38 -3.22 -4.45 6.53
N ARG A 39 -2.97 -5.20 5.45
CA ARG A 39 -1.93 -4.88 4.44
C ARG A 39 -2.23 -3.55 3.73
N LEU A 40 -3.47 -3.34 3.28
CA LEU A 40 -3.90 -2.09 2.63
C LEU A 40 -3.78 -0.89 3.57
N LEU A 41 -4.16 -1.04 4.84
CA LEU A 41 -4.00 0.00 5.84
C LEU A 41 -2.53 0.39 6.03
N ARG A 42 -1.62 -0.59 6.12
CA ARG A 42 -0.17 -0.34 6.20
C ARG A 42 0.33 0.43 4.97
N LEU A 43 -0.05 0.01 3.76
CA LEU A 43 0.32 0.70 2.52
C LEU A 43 -0.21 2.14 2.48
N ARG A 44 -1.42 2.39 3.00
CA ARG A 44 -1.98 3.75 3.10
C ARG A 44 -1.16 4.61 4.07
N ARG A 45 -0.82 4.08 5.25
CA ARG A 45 0.02 4.79 6.24
C ARG A 45 1.43 5.06 5.71
N GLN A 46 2.03 4.09 5.02
CA GLN A 46 3.35 4.27 4.39
C GLN A 46 3.34 5.38 3.35
N ARG A 47 2.32 5.42 2.48
CA ARG A 47 2.17 6.50 1.49
C ARG A 47 1.95 7.86 2.13
N GLN A 48 1.15 7.95 3.20
CA GLN A 48 0.98 9.20 3.96
C GLN A 48 2.28 9.67 4.61
N SER A 49 3.02 8.75 5.23
CA SER A 49 4.33 9.07 5.84
C SER A 49 5.32 9.56 4.79
N HIS A 50 5.40 8.90 3.63
CA HIS A 50 6.30 9.29 2.55
C HIS A 50 6.01 10.71 2.04
N ASN A 51 4.73 11.08 1.91
CA ASN A 51 4.33 12.42 1.50
C ASN A 51 4.72 13.50 2.53
N LEU A 52 4.61 13.19 3.83
CA LEU A 52 5.03 14.11 4.89
C LEU A 52 6.55 14.31 4.87
N THR A 53 7.33 13.23 4.76
CA THR A 53 8.79 13.30 4.71
C THR A 53 9.27 14.08 3.48
N HIS A 54 8.64 13.86 2.33
CA HIS A 54 8.99 14.58 1.09
C HIS A 54 8.65 16.07 1.16
N PHE A 55 7.55 16.44 1.83
CA PHE A 55 7.17 17.84 2.03
C PHE A 55 8.11 18.56 3.01
N VAL A 56 8.50 17.89 4.11
CA VAL A 56 9.47 18.42 5.08
C VAL A 56 10.85 18.57 4.43
N ALA A 57 11.30 17.58 3.65
CA ALA A 57 12.56 17.66 2.91
C ALA A 57 12.57 18.83 1.91
N LYS A 58 11.47 19.05 1.18
CA LYS A 58 11.35 20.17 0.23
C LYS A 58 11.36 21.53 0.95
N LYS A 59 10.74 21.65 2.12
CA LYS A 59 10.78 22.88 2.93
C LYS A 59 12.17 23.17 3.50
N GLN A 60 12.90 22.14 3.93
CA GLN A 60 14.27 22.31 4.43
C GLN A 60 15.22 22.76 3.31
N GLN A 61 15.10 22.20 2.10
CA GLN A 61 15.89 22.63 0.94
C GLN A 61 15.60 24.08 0.49
N ALA A 62 14.35 24.53 0.59
CA ALA A 62 14.00 25.92 0.29
C ALA A 62 14.55 26.90 1.34
N ALA A 63 14.55 26.52 2.62
CA ALA A 63 15.09 27.34 3.70
C ALA A 63 16.63 27.44 3.65
N THR A 64 17.32 26.35 3.32
CA THR A 64 18.79 26.38 3.17
C THR A 64 19.23 27.16 1.94
N GLY A 65 18.47 27.12 0.84
CA GLY A 65 18.73 27.94 -0.35
C GLY A 65 18.58 29.44 -0.09
N LEU A 66 17.59 29.86 0.70
CA LEU A 66 17.38 31.27 1.06
C LEU A 66 18.47 31.81 2.00
N LEU A 67 18.91 31.03 2.99
CA LEU A 67 20.00 31.44 3.88
C LEU A 67 21.31 31.58 3.12
N HIS A 68 21.59 30.71 2.15
CA HIS A 68 22.79 30.83 1.32
C HIS A 68 22.78 32.09 0.44
N ALA A 69 21.60 32.56 0.00
CA ALA A 69 21.46 33.76 -0.83
C ALA A 69 21.55 35.09 -0.06
N ILE A 70 21.43 35.07 1.27
CA ILE A 70 21.48 36.29 2.11
C ILE A 70 22.87 36.52 2.69
N PHE A 71 23.65 35.46 2.92
CA PHE A 71 24.97 35.51 3.54
C PHE A 71 26.14 35.48 2.53
N HIS A 72 25.85 35.62 1.23
CA HIS A 72 26.84 35.62 0.15
C HIS A 72 26.62 36.79 -0.80
#